data_AF-A0A414FX27-F1
#
_entry.id   AF-A0A414FX27-F1
#
_cell.length_a   1.000
_cell.length_b   1.000
_cell.length_c   1.000
_cell.angle_alpha   90.00
_cell.angle_beta   90.00
_cell.angle_gamma   90.00
#
_symmetry.space_group_name_H-M   'P 1'
#
loop_
_entity.id
_entity.type
_entity.pdbx_description
1 polymer ?
#
loop_
_entity_poly.entity_id
_entity_poly.type
_entity_poly.pdbx_seq_one_letter_code
_entity_poly.pdbx_strand_id
1 'polypeptide(L)'
;MLSTSDAKLVKRYYLLPKAAWYSLAALFLTGGLAILLVMIDNIGLGSKGFGGLQLIAMAALMIAEGAVCIACGVVARRGLGSAHWQELEHEAIGGNANIGTNPAVAGGIGVAAAGRLVDTPDNDDLDALSAGLEIAGAAMSAYGFFDTMRRMSRAAAAVARAHGMELPGLGRTRLLVIGLPLLLLTLSFVPRFIDSTAQSSASQEVSADTIQAFNAALEPVCSYTLADDPLEHRQDSGYRVSGNITDEDGDIVASVSVETDECGAVDSVVYNADVDIARTPEENLAFVEECFARFYEAISSVDVKAERIELLDTGLVNAPVLPDQFRQAFLTGDYYTAIDTDLDDTSTLRAWALFDTEPKEEFDEYTSPRISIHLMARRS
;
A
#
# COMPACT_ATOMS: atom_id res chain seq x y z
N MET A 1 28.07 -29.64 46.21
CA MET A 1 27.33 -28.35 46.19
C MET A 1 28.06 -27.42 45.24
N LEU A 2 27.37 -26.76 44.31
CA LEU A 2 28.00 -25.88 43.33
C LEU A 2 28.59 -24.63 43.97
N SER A 3 29.70 -24.14 43.43
CA SER A 3 30.23 -22.83 43.80
C SER A 3 29.30 -21.70 43.34
N THR A 4 29.42 -20.52 43.95
CA THR A 4 28.62 -19.34 43.60
C THR A 4 28.88 -18.86 42.17
N SER A 5 30.08 -19.10 41.62
CA SER A 5 30.41 -18.81 40.22
C SER A 5 29.74 -19.78 39.27
N ASP A 6 29.73 -21.07 39.58
CA ASP A 6 29.12 -22.10 38.73
C ASP A 6 27.60 -21.95 38.69
N ALA A 7 26.97 -21.59 39.81
CA ALA A 7 25.55 -21.26 39.87
C ALA A 7 25.17 -20.07 38.97
N LYS A 8 26.01 -19.02 38.92
CA LYS A 8 25.81 -17.87 38.00
C LYS A 8 25.99 -18.28 36.55
N LEU A 9 26.95 -19.14 36.27
CA LEU A 9 27.28 -19.63 34.93
C LEU A 9 26.15 -20.51 34.37
N VAL A 10 25.59 -21.42 35.17
CA VAL A 10 24.40 -22.22 34.81
C VAL A 10 23.19 -21.33 34.51
N LYS A 11 22.90 -20.32 35.35
CA LYS A 11 21.80 -19.37 35.09
C LYS A 11 22.01 -18.58 33.80
N ARG A 12 23.25 -18.17 33.51
CA ARG A 12 23.61 -17.46 32.27
C ARG A 12 23.42 -18.33 31.02
N TYR A 13 23.88 -19.59 31.04
CA TYR A 13 23.72 -20.50 29.91
C TYR A 13 22.31 -21.11 29.80
N TYR A 14 21.48 -20.98 30.82
CA TYR A 14 20.05 -21.19 30.71
C TYR A 14 19.34 -20.02 30.00
N LEU A 15 19.70 -18.77 30.32
CA LEU A 15 19.04 -17.57 29.79
C LEU A 15 19.51 -17.16 28.39
N LEU A 16 20.80 -17.27 28.07
CA LEU A 16 21.34 -16.83 26.76
C LEU A 16 20.72 -17.58 25.58
N PRO A 17 20.58 -18.92 25.59
CA PRO A 17 19.92 -19.61 24.50
C PRO A 17 18.45 -19.24 24.34
N LYS A 18 17.76 -18.97 25.46
CA LYS A 18 16.38 -18.50 25.47
C LYS A 18 16.27 -17.08 24.91
N ALA A 19 17.18 -16.19 25.28
CA ALA A 19 17.24 -14.83 24.78
C ALA A 19 17.45 -14.80 23.26
N ALA A 20 18.37 -15.61 22.71
CA ALA A 20 18.54 -15.67 21.26
C ALA A 20 17.30 -16.25 20.56
N TRP A 21 16.67 -17.27 21.15
CA TRP A 21 15.41 -17.83 20.64
C TRP A 21 14.31 -16.76 20.61
N TYR A 22 14.16 -15.97 21.68
CA TYR A 22 13.21 -14.86 21.74
C TYR A 22 13.56 -13.76 20.74
N SER A 23 14.84 -13.44 20.56
CA SER A 23 15.31 -12.40 19.64
C SER A 23 15.03 -12.77 18.18
N LEU A 24 15.26 -14.04 17.82
CA LEU A 24 14.91 -14.53 16.49
C LEU A 24 13.40 -14.52 16.27
N ALA A 25 12.61 -14.92 17.27
CA ALA A 25 11.15 -14.83 17.19
C ALA A 25 10.66 -13.37 17.08
N ALA A 26 11.29 -12.44 17.80
CA ALA A 26 11.00 -11.02 17.74
C ALA A 26 11.21 -10.48 16.33
N LEU A 27 12.29 -10.86 15.64
CA LEU A 27 12.58 -10.41 14.28
C LEU A 27 11.42 -10.68 13.29
N PHE A 28 10.82 -11.88 13.36
CA PHE A 28 9.63 -12.20 12.55
C PHE A 28 8.39 -11.40 12.98
N LEU A 29 8.18 -11.24 14.29
CA LEU A 29 7.04 -10.50 14.83
C LEU A 29 7.13 -9.00 14.50
N THR A 30 8.31 -8.41 14.62
CA THR A 30 8.62 -7.01 14.31
C THR A 30 8.42 -6.75 12.82
N GLY A 31 8.90 -7.65 11.95
CA GLY A 31 8.64 -7.56 10.50
C GLY A 31 7.16 -7.68 10.15
N GLY A 32 6.46 -8.67 10.69
CA GLY A 32 5.02 -8.85 10.45
C GLY A 32 4.19 -7.68 10.96
N LEU A 33 4.50 -7.16 12.15
CA LEU A 33 3.83 -6.00 12.72
C LEU A 33 4.09 -4.73 11.92
N ALA A 34 5.32 -4.51 11.43
CA ALA A 34 5.64 -3.35 10.60
C ALA A 34 4.82 -3.35 9.29
N ILE A 35 4.71 -4.50 8.62
CA ILE A 35 3.88 -4.65 7.41
C ILE A 35 2.42 -4.33 7.73
N LEU A 36 1.88 -4.90 8.81
CA LEU A 36 0.49 -4.67 9.21
C LEU A 36 0.21 -3.19 9.53
N LEU A 37 1.13 -2.51 10.23
CA LEU A 37 0.97 -1.09 10.56
C LEU A 37 1.00 -0.21 9.31
N VAL A 38 1.86 -0.50 8.34
CA VAL A 38 1.89 0.21 7.04
C VAL A 38 0.63 -0.06 6.24
N MET A 39 0.11 -1.30 6.23
CA MET A 39 -1.13 -1.60 5.53
C MET A 39 -2.32 -0.82 6.11
N ILE A 40 -2.41 -0.71 7.44
CA ILE A 40 -3.44 0.09 8.11
C ILE A 40 -3.32 1.56 7.70
N ASP A 41 -2.11 2.10 7.64
CA ASP A 41 -1.88 3.50 7.27
C ASP A 41 -2.21 3.76 5.79
N ASN A 42 -1.78 2.86 4.90
CA ASN A 42 -1.97 3.05 3.47
C ASN A 42 -3.43 2.86 3.06
N ILE A 43 -4.07 1.77 3.52
CA ILE A 43 -5.45 1.44 3.14
C ILE A 43 -6.44 2.25 3.96
N GLY A 44 -6.19 2.38 5.26
CA GLY A 44 -7.13 3.04 6.17
C GLY A 44 -7.06 4.55 6.13
N LEU A 45 -5.88 5.12 5.85
CA LEU A 45 -5.61 6.56 6.04
C LEU A 45 -5.00 7.25 4.80
N GLY A 46 -4.86 6.55 3.67
CA GLY A 46 -4.42 7.14 2.39
C GLY A 46 -2.93 7.49 2.31
N SER A 47 -2.11 7.03 3.26
CA SER A 47 -0.67 7.31 3.24
C SER A 47 0.06 6.50 2.16
N LYS A 48 1.16 7.03 1.59
CA LYS A 48 2.00 6.27 0.65
C LYS A 48 3.28 5.76 1.34
N GLY A 49 3.46 4.44 1.32
CA GLY A 49 4.71 3.76 1.68
C GLY A 49 5.12 3.87 3.15
N PHE A 50 6.38 3.60 3.46
CA PHE A 50 6.91 3.79 4.81
C PHE A 50 7.42 5.22 5.00
N GLY A 51 7.07 5.87 6.11
CA GLY A 51 7.71 7.12 6.49
C GLY A 51 9.17 6.92 6.90
N GLY A 52 9.99 7.96 6.72
CA GLY A 52 11.45 7.88 6.96
C GLY A 52 11.80 7.49 8.41
N LEU A 53 11.06 8.00 9.40
CA LEU A 53 11.24 7.62 10.80
C LEU A 53 10.90 6.14 11.04
N GLN A 54 9.82 5.63 10.44
CA GLN A 54 9.35 4.26 10.60
C GLN A 54 10.31 3.26 9.95
N LEU A 55 10.85 3.59 8.76
CA LEU A 55 11.92 2.81 8.13
C LEU A 55 13.15 2.73 9.03
N ILE A 56 13.60 3.86 9.58
CA ILE A 56 14.76 3.91 10.48
C ILE A 56 14.49 3.10 11.75
N ALA A 57 13.31 3.25 12.36
CA ALA A 57 12.93 2.53 13.57
C ALA A 57 12.87 1.01 13.32
N MET A 58 12.21 0.57 12.24
CA MET A 58 12.14 -0.83 11.85
C MET A 58 13.53 -1.42 11.58
N ALA A 59 14.34 -0.74 10.77
CA ALA A 59 15.70 -1.20 10.44
C ALA A 59 16.57 -1.28 11.70
N ALA A 60 16.54 -0.26 12.57
CA ALA A 60 17.30 -0.24 13.80
C ALA A 60 16.89 -1.38 14.75
N LEU A 61 15.59 -1.66 14.89
CA LEU A 61 15.08 -2.74 15.72
C LEU A 61 15.46 -4.12 15.17
N MET A 62 15.28 -4.35 13.86
CA MET A 62 15.68 -5.61 13.22
C MET A 62 17.18 -5.88 13.32
N ILE A 63 18.02 -4.85 13.11
CA ILE A 63 19.47 -4.96 13.29
C ILE A 63 19.81 -5.28 14.74
N ALA A 64 19.18 -4.60 15.71
CA ALA A 64 19.41 -4.86 17.13
C ALA A 64 19.00 -6.28 17.54
N GLU A 65 17.82 -6.75 17.10
CA GLU A 65 17.32 -8.11 17.34
C GLU A 65 18.23 -9.18 16.69
N GLY A 66 18.70 -8.93 15.47
CA GLY A 66 19.67 -9.78 14.79
C GLY A 66 21.00 -9.86 15.55
N ALA A 67 21.54 -8.71 15.97
CA ALA A 67 22.77 -8.65 16.75
C ALA A 67 22.65 -9.36 18.10
N VAL A 68 21.54 -9.17 18.83
CA VAL A 68 21.26 -9.84 20.10
C VAL A 68 21.14 -11.36 19.90
N CYS A 69 20.48 -11.81 18.83
CA CYS A 69 20.37 -13.22 18.47
C CYS A 69 21.75 -13.85 18.27
N ILE A 70 22.58 -13.23 17.40
CA ILE A 70 23.92 -13.72 17.07
C ILE A 70 24.81 -13.72 18.32
N ALA A 71 24.84 -12.62 19.07
CA ALA A 71 25.69 -12.49 20.25
C ALA A 71 25.31 -13.52 21.33
N CYS A 72 24.02 -13.68 21.64
CA CYS A 72 23.56 -14.65 22.63
C CYS A 72 23.83 -16.09 22.20
N GLY A 73 23.63 -16.41 20.91
CA GLY A 73 23.92 -17.72 20.34
C GLY A 73 25.40 -18.09 20.38
N VAL A 74 26.28 -17.17 19.95
CA VAL A 74 27.72 -17.40 19.94
C VAL A 74 28.28 -17.53 21.36
N VAL A 75 27.86 -16.68 22.30
CA VAL A 75 28.32 -16.74 23.70
C VAL A 75 27.84 -18.02 24.37
N ALA A 76 26.59 -18.44 24.14
CA ALA A 76 26.08 -19.70 24.67
C ALA A 76 26.86 -20.90 24.12
N ARG A 77 27.10 -20.94 22.80
CA ARG A 77 27.82 -22.05 22.16
C ARG A 77 29.26 -22.16 22.66
N ARG A 78 30.00 -21.04 22.69
CA ARG A 78 31.38 -21.03 23.20
C ARG A 78 31.46 -21.41 24.67
N GLY A 79 30.50 -20.97 25.47
CA GLY A 79 30.42 -21.29 26.89
C GLY A 79 30.16 -22.76 27.18
N LEU A 80 29.15 -23.33 26.53
CA LEU A 80 28.77 -24.74 26.67
C LEU A 80 29.81 -25.69 26.06
N GLY A 81 30.61 -25.23 25.10
CA GLY A 81 31.72 -25.98 24.53
C GLY A 81 33.03 -25.90 25.33
N SER A 82 33.07 -25.16 26.45
CA SER A 82 34.28 -25.04 27.27
C SER A 82 34.53 -26.29 28.11
N ALA A 83 35.80 -26.62 28.33
CA ALA A 83 36.20 -27.76 29.16
C ALA A 83 35.56 -27.69 30.58
N HIS A 84 35.53 -26.49 31.17
CA HIS A 84 34.90 -26.22 32.46
C HIS A 84 33.41 -26.61 32.49
N TRP A 85 32.66 -26.34 31.42
CA TRP A 85 31.26 -26.74 31.34
C TRP A 85 31.08 -28.25 31.15
N GLN A 86 31.94 -28.87 30.34
CA GLN A 86 31.88 -30.32 30.10
C GLN A 86 32.16 -31.13 31.37
N GLU A 87 33.08 -30.65 32.21
CA GLU A 87 33.36 -31.25 33.52
C GLU A 87 32.15 -31.14 34.46
N LEU A 88 31.54 -29.94 34.56
CA LEU A 88 30.31 -29.72 35.33
C LEU A 88 29.14 -30.61 34.87
N GLU A 89 28.98 -30.80 33.56
CA GLU A 89 27.95 -31.66 33.00
C GLU A 89 28.22 -33.15 33.30
N HIS A 90 29.49 -33.57 33.20
CA HIS A 90 29.91 -34.94 33.51
C HIS A 90 29.73 -35.28 34.99
N GLU A 91 30.04 -34.35 35.89
CA GLU A 91 29.83 -34.48 37.33
C GLU A 91 28.34 -34.55 37.69
N ALA A 92 27.51 -33.74 37.03
CA ALA A 92 26.09 -33.63 37.34
C ALA A 92 25.23 -34.81 36.82
N ILE A 93 25.59 -35.39 35.66
CA ILE A 93 24.74 -36.35 34.94
C ILE A 93 25.36 -37.77 34.96
N GLY A 94 26.62 -37.91 35.36
CA GLY A 94 27.35 -39.18 35.35
C GLY A 94 27.75 -39.61 33.93
N GLY A 95 28.90 -40.26 33.79
CA GLY A 95 29.62 -40.49 32.53
C GLY A 95 28.95 -41.31 31.41
N ASN A 96 27.62 -41.41 31.37
CA ASN A 96 26.87 -42.05 30.29
C ASN A 96 26.27 -41.06 29.27
N ALA A 97 26.46 -39.75 29.45
CA ALA A 97 26.16 -38.77 28.41
C ALA A 97 27.42 -38.51 27.56
N ASN A 98 27.79 -39.49 26.72
CA ASN A 98 28.88 -39.32 25.76
C ASN A 98 28.40 -38.37 24.63
N ILE A 99 28.41 -37.06 24.91
CA ILE A 99 28.14 -35.98 23.93
C ILE A 99 29.41 -35.70 23.09
N GLY A 100 30.49 -36.46 23.30
CA GLY A 100 31.71 -36.41 22.48
C GLY A 100 31.53 -36.89 21.04
N THR A 101 30.40 -37.54 20.70
CA THR A 101 30.13 -38.08 19.36
C THR A 101 28.69 -37.83 18.90
N ASN A 102 28.14 -36.63 19.14
CA ASN A 102 26.89 -36.25 18.48
C ASN A 102 27.20 -35.29 17.31
N PRO A 103 27.02 -35.72 16.04
CA PRO A 103 27.36 -34.93 14.86
C PRO A 103 26.62 -33.58 14.76
N ALA A 104 25.69 -33.28 15.67
CA ALA A 104 25.01 -31.98 15.77
C ALA A 104 25.83 -30.86 16.45
N VAL A 105 26.92 -31.16 17.18
CA VAL A 105 27.81 -30.11 17.76
C VAL A 105 29.03 -29.87 16.86
N ALA A 106 29.48 -30.90 16.15
CA ALA A 106 30.55 -30.83 15.14
C ALA A 106 30.04 -30.43 13.74
N GLY A 107 28.79 -30.75 13.40
CA GLY A 107 28.19 -30.46 12.11
C GLY A 107 27.36 -29.18 12.11
N GLY A 108 27.78 -28.21 11.29
CA GLY A 108 26.85 -27.32 10.60
C GLY A 108 26.43 -26.07 11.34
N ILE A 109 27.36 -25.13 11.53
CA ILE A 109 27.05 -23.77 11.05
C ILE A 109 28.05 -23.51 9.92
N GLY A 110 27.84 -24.19 8.79
CA GLY A 110 28.02 -23.47 7.55
C GLY A 110 26.88 -22.47 7.54
N VAL A 111 27.19 -21.19 7.58
CA VAL A 111 26.30 -20.22 6.94
C VAL A 111 26.09 -20.81 5.54
N ALA A 112 24.92 -21.35 5.26
CA ALA A 112 24.53 -21.64 3.89
C ALA A 112 24.22 -20.28 3.23
N ALA A 113 25.25 -19.44 3.12
CA ALA A 113 25.43 -18.64 1.93
C ALA A 113 25.75 -19.67 0.85
N ALA A 114 24.71 -20.34 0.36
CA ALA A 114 24.79 -21.10 -0.88
C ALA A 114 24.82 -20.09 -2.03
N GLY A 115 25.83 -19.22 -2.03
CA GLY A 115 26.36 -18.62 -3.24
C GLY A 115 27.05 -19.73 -4.02
N ARG A 116 26.26 -20.59 -4.67
CA ARG A 116 26.78 -21.41 -5.76
C ARG A 116 26.51 -20.62 -7.04
N LEU A 117 27.51 -19.81 -7.39
CA LEU A 117 27.71 -19.25 -8.71
C LEU A 117 27.47 -20.33 -9.77
N VAL A 118 26.41 -20.15 -10.57
CA VAL A 118 26.34 -20.68 -11.92
C VAL A 118 26.60 -19.49 -12.82
N ASP A 119 27.76 -19.52 -13.46
CA ASP A 119 28.20 -18.54 -14.43
C ASP A 119 27.43 -18.81 -15.73
N THR A 120 26.45 -17.95 -16.07
CA THR A 120 25.88 -17.79 -17.43
C THR A 120 25.22 -16.40 -17.56
N PRO A 121 25.24 -15.81 -18.77
CA PRO A 121 25.35 -14.36 -18.96
C PRO A 121 24.04 -13.58 -18.99
N ASP A 122 24.19 -12.28 -18.69
CA ASP A 122 23.33 -11.10 -18.89
C ASP A 122 21.81 -11.30 -19.02
N ASN A 123 21.12 -11.04 -17.91
CA ASN A 123 19.74 -10.54 -17.93
C ASN A 123 19.38 -9.88 -16.59
N ASP A 124 18.99 -8.60 -16.64
CA ASP A 124 18.69 -7.75 -15.47
C ASP A 124 17.43 -8.18 -14.69
N ASP A 125 16.65 -9.13 -15.21
CA ASP A 125 15.41 -9.63 -14.58
C ASP A 125 15.62 -10.74 -13.53
N LEU A 126 16.83 -11.29 -13.39
CA LEU A 126 17.11 -12.40 -12.47
C LEU A 126 17.44 -11.97 -11.03
N ASP A 127 17.69 -10.67 -10.79
CA ASP A 127 18.02 -10.13 -9.46
C ASP A 127 16.83 -10.22 -8.49
N ALA A 128 15.60 -10.06 -8.98
CA ALA A 128 14.38 -10.19 -8.18
C ALA A 128 14.06 -11.65 -7.80
N LEU A 129 14.47 -12.62 -8.62
CA LEU A 129 14.27 -14.05 -8.37
C LEU A 129 15.35 -14.65 -7.45
N SER A 130 16.53 -14.03 -7.38
CA SER A 130 17.56 -14.38 -6.40
C SER A 130 17.15 -14.05 -4.95
N ALA A 131 16.39 -12.95 -4.76
CA ALA A 131 15.84 -12.55 -3.45
C ALA A 131 14.73 -13.48 -2.94
N GLY A 132 13.98 -14.12 -3.85
CA GLY A 132 12.92 -15.07 -3.49
C GLY A 132 13.44 -16.47 -3.12
N LEU A 133 14.59 -16.89 -3.67
CA LEU A 133 15.17 -18.22 -3.42
C LEU A 133 15.92 -18.33 -2.07
N GLU A 134 16.18 -17.21 -1.39
CA GLU A 134 16.80 -17.15 -0.07
C GLU A 134 15.91 -17.71 1.07
N ILE A 135 14.59 -17.81 0.83
CA ILE A 135 13.58 -18.10 1.86
C ILE A 135 13.54 -19.60 2.23
N ALA A 136 13.85 -20.51 1.32
CA ALA A 136 13.89 -21.95 1.61
C ALA A 136 15.15 -22.38 2.40
N GLY A 137 16.28 -21.70 2.20
CA GLY A 137 17.53 -21.92 2.97
C GLY A 137 17.50 -21.25 4.35
N ALA A 138 16.87 -20.09 4.46
CA ALA A 138 16.69 -19.38 5.74
C ALA A 138 15.72 -20.10 6.69
N ALA A 139 14.62 -20.67 6.19
CA ALA A 139 13.64 -21.36 7.03
C ALA A 139 14.19 -22.67 7.63
N MET A 140 14.96 -23.47 6.86
CA MET A 140 15.57 -24.70 7.36
C MET A 140 16.73 -24.45 8.34
N SER A 141 17.50 -23.36 8.15
CA SER A 141 18.54 -22.96 9.11
C SER A 141 17.95 -22.39 10.41
N ALA A 142 16.83 -21.67 10.35
CA ALA A 142 16.11 -21.19 11.53
C ALA A 142 15.55 -22.35 12.38
N TYR A 143 14.98 -23.40 11.77
CA TYR A 143 14.50 -24.58 12.52
C TYR A 143 15.62 -25.29 13.28
N GLY A 144 16.77 -25.51 12.61
CA GLY A 144 17.96 -26.08 13.25
C GLY A 144 18.51 -25.19 14.37
N PHE A 145 18.50 -23.87 14.19
CA PHE A 145 18.86 -22.90 15.21
C PHE A 145 17.91 -22.94 16.42
N PHE A 146 16.60 -23.04 16.20
CA PHE A 146 15.63 -23.12 17.29
C PHE A 146 15.77 -24.40 18.11
N ASP A 147 16.00 -25.54 17.47
CA ASP A 147 16.19 -26.81 18.17
C ASP A 147 17.51 -26.83 18.96
N THR A 148 18.60 -26.33 18.38
CA THR A 148 19.90 -26.23 19.08
C THR A 148 19.81 -25.33 20.31
N MET A 149 19.19 -24.16 20.21
CA MET A 149 19.05 -23.25 21.36
C MET A 149 18.12 -23.81 22.45
N ARG A 150 17.07 -24.55 22.05
CA ARG A 150 16.23 -25.29 23.00
C ARG A 150 17.05 -26.36 23.73
N ARG A 151 17.84 -27.16 23.00
CA ARG A 151 18.70 -28.20 23.58
C ARG A 151 19.74 -27.62 24.54
N MET A 152 20.43 -26.55 24.14
CA MET A 152 21.38 -25.82 25.01
C MET A 152 20.73 -25.37 26.33
N SER A 153 19.53 -24.77 26.26
CA SER A 153 18.81 -24.37 27.46
C SER A 153 18.35 -25.55 28.33
N ARG A 154 17.99 -26.69 27.72
CA ARG A 154 17.58 -27.91 28.43
C ARG A 154 18.76 -28.58 29.11
N ALA A 155 19.94 -28.59 28.48
CA ALA A 155 21.17 -29.09 29.08
C ALA A 155 21.52 -28.30 30.35
N ALA A 156 21.52 -26.96 30.27
CA ALA A 156 21.72 -26.10 31.44
C ALA A 156 20.65 -26.30 32.53
N ALA A 157 19.39 -26.53 32.13
CA ALA A 157 18.31 -26.83 33.08
C ALA A 157 18.46 -28.22 33.74
N ALA A 158 19.01 -29.21 33.04
CA ALA A 158 19.28 -30.54 33.59
C ALA A 158 20.37 -30.48 34.68
N VAL A 159 21.48 -29.77 34.41
CA VAL A 159 22.54 -29.51 35.39
C VAL A 159 21.99 -28.75 36.61
N ALA A 160 21.15 -27.73 36.38
CA ALA A 160 20.51 -27.00 37.48
C ALA A 160 19.65 -27.88 38.39
N ARG A 161 18.85 -28.79 37.81
CA ARG A 161 18.01 -29.73 38.57
C ARG A 161 18.82 -30.77 39.33
N ALA A 162 19.88 -31.31 38.73
CA ALA A 162 20.77 -32.27 39.38
C ALA A 162 21.41 -31.69 40.66
N HIS A 163 21.64 -30.37 40.67
CA HIS A 163 22.16 -29.65 41.83
C HIS A 163 21.10 -28.92 42.68
N GLY A 164 19.80 -29.17 42.45
CA GLY A 164 18.71 -28.59 43.25
C GLY A 164 18.57 -27.07 43.16
N MET A 165 19.02 -26.44 42.06
CA MET A 165 18.97 -24.99 41.88
C MET A 165 17.64 -24.50 41.29
N GLU A 166 17.12 -23.39 41.81
CA GLU A 166 16.02 -22.66 41.20
C GLU A 166 16.48 -21.83 40.00
N LEU A 167 15.80 -22.03 38.87
CA LEU A 167 16.05 -21.32 37.62
C LEU A 167 15.31 -19.97 37.59
N PRO A 168 15.88 -18.94 36.97
CA PRO A 168 15.22 -17.64 36.83
C PRO A 168 13.98 -17.75 35.95
N GLY A 169 12.92 -17.04 36.33
CA GLY A 169 11.69 -16.92 35.53
C GLY A 169 11.95 -16.24 34.19
N LEU A 170 11.27 -16.71 33.13
CA LEU A 170 11.48 -16.23 31.76
C LEU A 170 10.66 -14.98 31.41
N GLY A 171 9.72 -14.56 32.26
CA GLY A 171 8.79 -13.46 31.97
C GLY A 171 9.50 -12.14 31.65
N ARG A 172 10.47 -11.75 32.47
CA ARG A 172 11.24 -10.50 32.26
C ARG A 172 12.06 -10.54 30.98
N THR A 173 12.69 -11.67 30.66
CA THR A 173 13.47 -11.81 29.42
C THR A 173 12.56 -11.76 28.19
N ARG A 174 11.38 -12.39 28.23
CA ARG A 174 10.40 -12.30 27.13
C ARG A 174 9.92 -10.87 26.93
N LEU A 175 9.56 -10.17 28.01
CA LEU A 175 9.09 -8.78 27.94
C LEU A 175 10.17 -7.87 27.34
N LEU A 176 11.44 -8.04 27.74
CA LEU A 176 12.54 -7.21 27.25
C LEU A 176 12.93 -7.52 25.81
N VAL A 177 12.94 -8.80 25.41
CA VAL A 177 13.46 -9.20 24.08
C VAL A 177 12.38 -9.17 23.01
N ILE A 178 11.11 -9.40 23.36
CA ILE A 178 9.98 -9.38 22.40
C ILE A 178 9.10 -8.15 22.64
N GLY A 179 8.68 -7.92 23.88
CA GLY A 179 7.71 -6.87 24.20
C GLY A 179 8.24 -5.46 23.93
N LEU A 180 9.49 -5.19 24.32
CA LEU A 180 10.08 -3.85 24.17
C LEU A 180 10.26 -3.44 22.69
N PRO A 181 10.83 -4.25 21.79
CA PRO A 181 10.91 -3.90 20.37
C PRO A 181 9.54 -3.65 19.73
N LEU A 182 8.56 -4.52 19.98
CA LEU A 182 7.21 -4.35 19.46
C LEU A 182 6.56 -3.06 19.97
N LEU A 183 6.70 -2.76 21.26
CA LEU A 183 6.22 -1.50 21.84
C LEU A 183 6.87 -0.30 21.17
N LEU A 184 8.20 -0.29 21.03
CA LEU A 184 8.93 0.82 20.40
C LEU A 184 8.51 1.02 18.94
N LEU A 185 8.31 -0.08 18.21
CA LEU A 185 7.80 -0.03 16.84
C LEU A 185 6.41 0.60 16.81
N THR A 186 5.46 0.12 17.62
CA THR A 186 4.10 0.69 17.66
C THR A 186 4.10 2.18 18.00
N LEU A 187 4.91 2.60 18.98
CA LEU A 187 5.04 4.00 19.37
C LEU A 187 5.61 4.88 18.27
N SER A 188 6.49 4.37 17.40
CA SER A 188 7.00 5.13 16.25
C SER A 188 5.95 5.40 15.17
N PHE A 189 4.86 4.62 15.14
CA PHE A 189 3.77 4.81 14.19
C PHE A 189 2.69 5.77 14.71
N VAL A 190 2.61 6.00 16.03
CA VAL A 190 1.59 6.89 16.63
C VAL A 190 1.56 8.29 16.00
N PRO A 191 2.70 9.02 15.88
CA PRO A 191 2.67 10.36 15.27
C PRO A 191 2.19 10.32 13.81
N ARG A 192 2.63 9.31 13.06
CA ARG A 192 2.25 9.15 11.65
C ARG A 192 0.78 8.86 11.47
N PHE A 193 0.18 8.04 12.34
CA PHE A 193 -1.27 7.83 12.31
C PHE A 193 -2.05 9.10 12.63
N ILE A 194 -1.56 9.93 13.56
CA ILE A 194 -2.18 11.23 13.85
C ILE A 194 -2.07 12.15 12.63
N ASP A 195 -0.90 12.22 12.00
CA ASP A 195 -0.69 13.06 10.81
C ASP A 195 -1.54 12.56 9.62
N SER A 196 -1.59 11.25 9.39
CA SER A 196 -2.34 10.66 8.27
C SER A 196 -3.85 10.75 8.48
N THR A 197 -4.34 10.61 9.72
CA THR A 197 -5.77 10.85 10.03
C THR A 197 -6.15 12.30 9.81
N ALA A 198 -5.32 13.24 10.28
CA ALA A 198 -5.55 14.67 10.08
C ALA A 198 -5.52 15.05 8.60
N GLN A 199 -4.55 14.54 7.85
CA GLN A 199 -4.46 14.77 6.40
C GLN A 199 -5.65 14.17 5.66
N SER A 200 -6.03 12.92 5.98
CA SER A 200 -7.19 12.27 5.36
C SER A 200 -8.49 13.04 5.62
N SER A 201 -8.71 13.50 6.86
CA SER A 201 -9.90 14.29 7.21
C SER A 201 -9.90 15.64 6.49
N ALA A 202 -8.76 16.33 6.44
CA ALA A 202 -8.65 17.60 5.73
C ALA A 202 -8.88 17.44 4.22
N SER A 203 -8.34 16.38 3.60
CA SER A 203 -8.60 16.06 2.20
C SER A 203 -10.08 15.76 1.94
N GLN A 204 -10.75 15.01 2.82
CA GLN A 204 -12.20 14.75 2.70
C GLN A 204 -13.03 16.03 2.79
N GLU A 205 -12.69 16.95 3.71
CA GLU A 205 -13.36 18.24 3.81
C GLU A 205 -13.15 19.07 2.52
N VAL A 206 -11.93 19.12 2.00
CA VAL A 206 -11.65 19.80 0.72
C VAL A 206 -12.42 19.17 -0.44
N SER A 207 -12.44 17.84 -0.55
CA SER A 207 -13.25 17.15 -1.55
C SER A 207 -14.74 17.46 -1.41
N ALA A 208 -15.27 17.47 -0.18
CA ALA A 208 -16.67 17.75 0.07
C ALA A 208 -17.03 19.19 -0.33
N ASP A 209 -16.19 20.17 0.02
CA ASP A 209 -16.35 21.56 -0.39
C ASP A 209 -16.31 21.70 -1.92
N THR A 210 -15.35 21.07 -2.60
CA THR A 210 -15.25 21.07 -4.08
C THR A 210 -16.50 20.46 -4.73
N ILE A 211 -16.93 19.28 -4.28
CA ILE A 211 -18.10 18.60 -4.83
C ILE A 211 -19.37 19.42 -4.58
N GLN A 212 -19.52 19.99 -3.38
CA GLN A 212 -20.66 20.83 -3.03
C GLN A 212 -20.72 22.10 -3.89
N ALA A 213 -19.58 22.74 -4.14
CA ALA A 213 -19.49 23.94 -4.98
C ALA A 213 -20.01 23.68 -6.41
N PHE A 214 -19.48 22.64 -7.06
CA PHE A 214 -19.93 22.27 -8.40
C PHE A 214 -21.39 21.79 -8.42
N ASN A 215 -21.83 21.05 -7.39
CA ASN A 215 -23.23 20.64 -7.27
C ASN A 215 -24.17 21.86 -7.19
N ALA A 216 -23.84 22.85 -6.35
CA ALA A 216 -24.62 24.07 -6.20
C ALA A 216 -24.67 24.92 -7.48
N ALA A 217 -23.60 24.90 -8.28
CA ALA A 217 -23.56 25.56 -9.58
C ALA A 217 -24.41 24.83 -10.64
N LEU A 218 -24.45 23.50 -10.60
CA LEU A 218 -25.18 22.67 -11.56
C LEU A 218 -26.67 22.54 -11.26
N GLU A 219 -27.08 22.54 -9.98
CA GLU A 219 -28.47 22.39 -9.53
C GLU A 219 -29.48 23.33 -10.23
N PRO A 220 -29.22 24.65 -10.41
CA PRO A 220 -30.18 25.53 -11.09
C PRO A 220 -30.25 25.31 -12.60
N VAL A 221 -29.25 24.64 -13.18
CA VAL A 221 -29.07 24.48 -14.62
C VAL A 221 -29.48 23.08 -15.09
N CYS A 222 -29.46 22.07 -14.23
CA CYS A 222 -29.76 20.69 -14.59
C CYS A 222 -31.17 20.27 -14.17
N SER A 223 -31.72 19.21 -14.78
CA SER A 223 -32.97 18.59 -14.31
C SER A 223 -32.77 17.93 -12.93
N TYR A 224 -31.63 17.28 -12.75
CA TYR A 224 -31.17 16.77 -11.46
C TYR A 224 -29.65 16.65 -11.44
N THR A 225 -29.08 16.55 -10.24
CA THR A 225 -27.66 16.32 -10.02
C THR A 225 -27.43 15.03 -9.24
N LEU A 226 -26.28 14.40 -9.45
CA LEU A 226 -25.78 13.29 -8.65
C LEU A 226 -24.38 13.68 -8.18
N ALA A 227 -24.19 13.76 -6.86
CA ALA A 227 -22.93 14.12 -6.25
C ALA A 227 -22.57 13.06 -5.21
N ASP A 228 -21.32 12.63 -5.23
CA ASP A 228 -20.76 11.79 -4.16
C ASP A 228 -20.69 12.59 -2.84
N ASP A 229 -20.72 11.90 -1.69
CA ASP A 229 -20.49 12.49 -0.37
C ASP A 229 -19.14 12.00 0.19
N PRO A 230 -18.07 12.82 0.11
CA PRO A 230 -16.75 12.49 0.65
C PRO A 230 -16.73 12.26 2.17
N LEU A 231 -17.73 12.78 2.90
CA LEU A 231 -17.83 12.65 4.36
C LEU A 231 -18.49 11.33 4.78
N GLU A 232 -19.31 10.73 3.91
CA GLU A 232 -19.91 9.42 4.16
C GLU A 232 -18.92 8.29 3.90
N HIS A 233 -18.18 8.35 2.79
CA HIS A 233 -17.23 7.31 2.42
C HIS A 233 -16.01 7.85 1.68
N ARG A 234 -14.80 7.48 2.15
CA ARG A 234 -13.55 7.76 1.43
C ARG A 234 -13.48 6.92 0.15
N GLN A 235 -13.15 7.55 -0.97
CA GLN A 235 -12.90 6.85 -2.23
C GLN A 235 -11.46 7.12 -2.74
N ASP A 236 -10.70 6.05 -2.96
CA ASP A 236 -9.32 6.14 -3.47
C ASP A 236 -9.26 6.48 -4.97
N SER A 237 -10.38 6.28 -5.69
CA SER A 237 -10.54 6.71 -7.08
C SER A 237 -10.81 8.21 -7.21
N GLY A 238 -11.16 8.88 -6.11
CA GLY A 238 -11.67 10.25 -6.11
C GLY A 238 -13.20 10.31 -6.10
N TYR A 239 -13.75 11.49 -6.36
CA TYR A 239 -15.17 11.78 -6.21
C TYR A 239 -15.74 12.39 -7.47
N ARG A 240 -17.04 12.22 -7.69
CA ARG A 240 -17.73 12.73 -8.87
C ARG A 240 -18.97 13.54 -8.52
N VAL A 241 -19.17 14.59 -9.30
CA VAL A 241 -20.45 15.29 -9.41
C VAL A 241 -20.89 15.31 -10.86
N SER A 242 -22.16 15.06 -11.11
CA SER A 242 -22.76 15.11 -12.43
C SER A 242 -24.06 15.89 -12.43
N GLY A 243 -24.25 16.69 -13.47
CA GLY A 243 -25.49 17.38 -13.77
C GLY A 243 -26.12 16.76 -15.01
N ASN A 244 -27.41 16.43 -14.95
CA ASN A 244 -28.12 15.77 -16.04
C ASN A 244 -29.32 16.61 -16.49
N ILE A 245 -29.49 16.77 -17.79
CA ILE A 245 -30.66 17.35 -18.43
C ILE A 245 -31.47 16.19 -19.00
N THR A 246 -32.76 16.17 -18.68
CA THR A 246 -33.70 15.15 -19.13
C THR A 246 -34.70 15.72 -20.13
N ASP A 247 -35.22 14.87 -20.99
CA ASP A 247 -36.39 15.20 -21.82
C ASP A 247 -37.72 15.04 -21.06
N GLU A 248 -38.83 15.07 -21.81
CA GLU A 248 -40.19 14.93 -21.27
C GLU A 248 -40.50 13.53 -20.72
N ASP A 249 -39.84 12.50 -21.26
CA ASP A 249 -40.00 11.10 -20.83
C ASP A 249 -39.11 10.77 -19.62
N GLY A 250 -38.16 11.67 -19.31
CA GLY A 250 -37.24 11.56 -18.17
C GLY A 250 -35.91 10.93 -18.54
N ASP A 251 -35.65 10.70 -19.83
CA ASP A 251 -34.39 10.15 -20.33
C ASP A 251 -33.33 11.25 -20.37
N ILE A 252 -32.09 10.88 -20.01
CA ILE A 252 -30.97 11.83 -19.95
C ILE A 252 -30.53 12.14 -21.38
N VAL A 253 -30.77 13.37 -21.83
CA VAL A 253 -30.38 13.82 -23.18
C VAL A 253 -29.07 14.60 -23.20
N ALA A 254 -28.62 15.11 -22.05
CA ALA A 254 -27.31 15.72 -21.91
C ALA A 254 -26.82 15.61 -20.47
N SER A 255 -25.52 15.48 -20.28
CA SER A 255 -24.90 15.45 -18.96
C SER A 255 -23.52 16.11 -18.95
N VAL A 256 -23.15 16.60 -17.78
CA VAL A 256 -21.77 17.00 -17.49
C VAL A 256 -21.32 16.28 -16.23
N SER A 257 -20.05 15.88 -16.17
CA SER A 257 -19.44 15.25 -15.01
C SER A 257 -18.12 15.92 -14.70
N VAL A 258 -17.92 16.28 -13.44
CA VAL A 258 -16.68 16.79 -12.89
C VAL A 258 -16.17 15.75 -11.90
N GLU A 259 -14.94 15.29 -12.11
CA GLU A 259 -14.28 14.31 -11.24
C GLU A 259 -13.08 14.95 -10.56
N THR A 260 -12.87 14.54 -9.30
CA THR A 260 -11.71 14.94 -8.50
C THR A 260 -10.85 13.74 -8.21
N ASP A 261 -9.60 13.98 -7.82
CA ASP A 261 -8.78 12.98 -7.15
C ASP A 261 -9.22 12.74 -5.69
N GLU A 262 -8.48 11.88 -4.97
CA GLU A 262 -8.70 11.54 -3.56
C GLU A 262 -8.47 12.73 -2.59
N CYS A 263 -7.89 13.82 -3.07
CA CYS A 263 -7.59 15.04 -2.32
C CYS A 263 -8.57 16.18 -2.62
N GLY A 264 -9.50 16.00 -3.58
CA GLY A 264 -10.47 17.01 -3.98
C GLY A 264 -9.96 17.97 -5.05
N ALA A 265 -8.81 17.68 -5.70
CA ALA A 265 -8.36 18.43 -6.86
C ALA A 265 -9.08 17.92 -8.11
N VAL A 266 -9.64 18.83 -8.92
CA VAL A 266 -10.35 18.46 -10.15
C VAL A 266 -9.34 17.94 -11.16
N ASP A 267 -9.59 16.74 -11.67
CA ASP A 267 -8.72 16.07 -12.65
C ASP A 267 -9.42 15.72 -13.95
N SER A 268 -10.75 15.70 -14.00
CA SER A 268 -11.48 15.49 -15.24
C SER A 268 -12.80 16.26 -15.30
N VAL A 269 -13.16 16.67 -16.52
CA VAL A 269 -14.47 17.20 -16.86
C VAL A 269 -14.93 16.57 -18.16
N VAL A 270 -16.12 15.99 -18.16
CA VAL A 270 -16.70 15.32 -19.33
C VAL A 270 -18.07 15.91 -19.63
N TYR A 271 -18.24 16.40 -20.85
CA TYR A 271 -19.52 16.87 -21.38
C TYR A 271 -20.08 15.82 -22.33
N ASN A 272 -21.36 15.50 -22.24
CA ASN A 272 -22.04 14.54 -23.10
C ASN A 272 -23.40 15.09 -23.52
N ALA A 273 -23.80 14.86 -24.77
CA ALA A 273 -25.14 15.15 -25.25
C ALA A 273 -25.53 14.13 -26.32
N ASP A 274 -26.78 13.67 -26.24
CA ASP A 274 -27.33 12.67 -27.14
C ASP A 274 -27.62 13.25 -28.51
N VAL A 275 -27.52 12.38 -29.53
CA VAL A 275 -27.79 12.69 -30.93
C VAL A 275 -29.08 12.00 -31.33
N ASP A 276 -30.09 12.79 -31.70
CA ASP A 276 -31.37 12.28 -32.17
C ASP A 276 -31.31 12.07 -33.69
N ILE A 277 -31.30 10.82 -34.14
CA ILE A 277 -31.21 10.49 -35.57
C ILE A 277 -32.42 10.99 -36.39
N ALA A 278 -33.53 11.37 -35.73
CA ALA A 278 -34.68 11.98 -36.39
C ALA A 278 -34.46 13.46 -36.72
N ARG A 279 -33.47 14.11 -36.10
CA ARG A 279 -33.08 15.51 -36.33
C ARG A 279 -32.03 15.61 -37.43
N THR A 280 -31.88 16.80 -38.01
CA THR A 280 -30.77 17.04 -38.94
C THR A 280 -29.44 17.13 -38.19
N PRO A 281 -28.29 16.84 -38.85
CA PRO A 281 -26.99 16.99 -38.22
C PRO A 281 -26.74 18.41 -37.68
N GLU A 282 -27.26 19.44 -38.36
CA GLU A 282 -27.17 20.83 -37.90
C GLU A 282 -27.98 21.07 -36.62
N GLU A 283 -29.17 20.48 -36.51
CA GLU A 283 -30.02 20.59 -35.31
C GLU A 283 -29.38 19.87 -34.12
N ASN A 284 -28.82 18.67 -34.34
CA ASN A 284 -28.08 17.94 -33.30
C ASN A 284 -26.84 18.70 -32.85
N LEU A 285 -26.06 19.23 -33.78
CA LEU A 285 -24.86 19.99 -33.44
C LEU A 285 -25.20 21.26 -32.66
N ALA A 286 -26.25 21.99 -33.07
CA ALA A 286 -26.70 23.19 -32.35
C ALA A 286 -27.20 22.86 -30.93
N PHE A 287 -27.95 21.76 -30.77
CA PHE A 287 -28.41 21.27 -29.47
C PHE A 287 -27.24 20.92 -28.54
N VAL A 288 -26.24 20.20 -29.05
CA VAL A 288 -25.03 19.81 -28.31
C VAL A 288 -24.24 21.04 -27.87
N GLU A 289 -23.98 21.98 -28.79
CA GLU A 289 -23.25 23.22 -28.50
C GLU A 289 -24.01 24.09 -27.47
N GLU A 290 -25.33 24.16 -27.54
CA GLU A 290 -26.16 24.87 -26.56
C GLU A 290 -26.07 24.21 -25.17
N CYS A 291 -26.20 22.88 -25.09
CA CYS A 291 -26.08 22.15 -23.83
C CYS A 291 -24.68 22.33 -23.21
N PHE A 292 -23.62 22.23 -24.01
CA PHE A 292 -22.25 22.38 -23.54
C PHE A 292 -21.97 23.81 -23.06
N ALA A 293 -22.46 24.83 -23.78
CA ALA A 293 -22.34 26.21 -23.35
C ALA A 293 -23.07 26.46 -22.02
N ARG A 294 -24.27 25.88 -21.85
CA ARG A 294 -25.06 25.98 -20.62
C ARG A 294 -24.34 25.32 -19.43
N PHE A 295 -23.76 24.13 -19.60
CA PHE A 295 -22.97 23.48 -18.55
C PHE A 295 -21.69 24.25 -18.24
N TYR A 296 -21.01 24.77 -19.26
CA TYR A 296 -19.80 25.57 -19.09
C TYR A 296 -20.09 26.86 -18.30
N GLU A 297 -21.19 27.55 -18.57
CA GLU A 297 -21.58 28.75 -17.81
C GLU A 297 -21.77 28.41 -16.32
N ALA A 298 -22.41 27.27 -16.02
CA ALA A 298 -22.55 26.80 -14.65
C ALA A 298 -21.20 26.52 -13.99
N ILE A 299 -20.34 25.70 -14.62
CA ILE A 299 -19.03 25.31 -14.08
C ILE A 299 -18.11 26.51 -13.92
N SER A 300 -18.10 27.43 -14.88
CA SER A 300 -17.27 28.64 -14.85
C SER A 300 -17.74 29.69 -13.83
N SER A 301 -18.96 29.57 -13.30
CA SER A 301 -19.46 30.42 -12.22
C SER A 301 -18.85 30.09 -10.86
N VAL A 302 -18.27 28.89 -10.71
CA VAL A 302 -17.58 28.46 -9.50
C VAL A 302 -16.28 29.27 -9.35
N ASP A 303 -16.18 30.05 -8.27
CA ASP A 303 -14.95 30.80 -7.97
C ASP A 303 -13.91 29.87 -7.33
N VAL A 304 -13.21 29.16 -8.21
CA VAL A 304 -12.14 28.21 -7.88
C VAL A 304 -11.11 28.79 -6.91
N LYS A 305 -10.85 30.11 -6.97
CA LYS A 305 -9.88 30.77 -6.08
C LYS A 305 -10.47 31.11 -4.71
N ALA A 306 -11.68 31.65 -4.67
CA ALA A 306 -12.35 31.98 -3.41
C ALA A 306 -12.68 30.72 -2.61
N GLU A 307 -13.06 29.64 -3.31
CA GLU A 307 -13.42 28.36 -2.72
C GLU A 307 -12.21 27.46 -2.47
N ARG A 308 -11.00 27.90 -2.86
CA ARG A 308 -9.73 27.17 -2.68
C ARG A 308 -9.75 25.77 -3.33
N ILE A 309 -10.46 25.65 -4.44
CA ILE A 309 -10.49 24.44 -5.26
C ILE A 309 -9.18 24.36 -6.04
N GLU A 310 -8.57 23.19 -6.05
CA GLU A 310 -7.37 22.92 -6.84
C GLU A 310 -7.76 22.32 -8.19
N LEU A 311 -7.22 22.87 -9.28
CA LEU A 311 -7.34 22.30 -10.62
C LEU A 311 -5.98 21.71 -11.00
N LEU A 312 -5.94 20.42 -11.37
CA LEU A 312 -4.69 19.81 -11.83
C LEU A 312 -4.20 20.42 -13.15
N ASP A 313 -5.12 20.88 -13.99
CA ASP A 313 -4.81 21.69 -15.17
C ASP A 313 -5.85 22.81 -15.34
N THR A 314 -5.39 24.01 -15.66
CA THR A 314 -6.27 25.16 -15.91
C THR A 314 -7.18 24.97 -17.12
N GLY A 315 -6.82 24.08 -18.04
CA GLY A 315 -7.62 23.77 -19.23
C GLY A 315 -8.88 22.95 -18.94
N LEU A 316 -9.05 22.40 -17.74
CA LEU A 316 -10.26 21.69 -17.33
C LEU A 316 -11.49 22.60 -17.26
N VAL A 317 -11.28 23.91 -17.08
CA VAL A 317 -12.34 24.93 -17.04
C VAL A 317 -12.34 25.80 -18.30
N ASN A 318 -11.73 25.34 -19.40
CA ASN A 318 -11.84 26.02 -20.68
C ASN A 318 -13.21 25.76 -21.33
N ALA A 319 -13.64 26.68 -22.19
CA ALA A 319 -14.86 26.51 -22.95
C ALA A 319 -14.81 25.22 -23.80
N PRO A 320 -15.82 24.33 -23.68
CA PRO A 320 -15.88 23.08 -24.44
C PRO A 320 -16.31 23.37 -25.88
N VAL A 321 -15.34 23.69 -26.76
CA VAL A 321 -15.60 24.01 -28.17
C VAL A 321 -15.25 22.83 -29.05
N LEU A 322 -16.21 22.39 -29.88
CA LEU A 322 -15.98 21.34 -30.87
C LEU A 322 -15.06 21.83 -32.01
N PRO A 323 -14.00 21.09 -32.38
CA PRO A 323 -13.10 21.47 -33.47
C PRO A 323 -13.81 21.59 -34.82
N ASP A 324 -13.37 22.52 -35.66
CA ASP A 324 -13.86 22.68 -37.04
C ASP A 324 -13.82 21.36 -37.83
N GLN A 325 -12.76 20.58 -37.62
CA GLN A 325 -12.61 19.26 -38.25
C GLN A 325 -13.71 18.28 -37.80
N PHE A 326 -13.99 18.21 -36.50
CA PHE A 326 -15.04 17.36 -35.95
C PHE A 326 -16.41 17.80 -36.46
N ARG A 327 -16.70 19.11 -36.43
CA ARG A 327 -17.96 19.68 -36.92
C ARG A 327 -18.18 19.36 -38.39
N GLN A 328 -17.17 19.54 -39.23
CA GLN A 328 -17.26 19.19 -40.66
C GLN A 328 -17.46 17.70 -40.88
N ALA A 329 -16.74 16.85 -40.14
CA ALA A 329 -16.89 15.40 -40.23
C ALA A 329 -18.31 14.95 -39.83
N PHE A 330 -18.87 15.52 -38.77
CA PHE A 330 -20.22 15.21 -38.31
C PHE A 330 -21.30 15.68 -39.31
N LEU A 331 -21.18 16.91 -39.83
CA LEU A 331 -22.14 17.47 -40.78
C LEU A 331 -22.12 16.78 -42.16
N THR A 332 -20.99 16.21 -42.57
CA THR A 332 -20.84 15.52 -43.86
C THR A 332 -20.94 14.00 -43.77
N GLY A 333 -20.87 13.45 -42.55
CA GLY A 333 -20.88 12.03 -42.26
C GLY A 333 -22.29 11.44 -42.17
N ASP A 334 -22.35 10.23 -41.61
CA ASP A 334 -23.59 9.56 -41.23
C ASP A 334 -23.63 9.30 -39.72
N TYR A 335 -24.81 8.97 -39.20
CA TYR A 335 -25.01 8.70 -37.77
C TYR A 335 -24.47 7.35 -37.30
N TYR A 336 -23.84 6.56 -38.18
CA TYR A 336 -23.41 5.18 -37.90
C TYR A 336 -21.89 5.04 -37.92
N THR A 337 -21.18 6.14 -38.12
CA THR A 337 -19.72 6.18 -38.17
C THR A 337 -19.21 7.03 -37.01
N ALA A 338 -18.52 6.39 -36.07
CA ALA A 338 -17.90 7.09 -34.95
C ALA A 338 -16.82 8.07 -35.43
N ILE A 339 -16.71 9.21 -34.75
CA ILE A 339 -15.73 10.26 -35.05
C ILE A 339 -14.91 10.50 -33.78
N ASP A 340 -13.60 10.41 -33.88
CA ASP A 340 -12.68 10.73 -32.79
C ASP A 340 -11.73 11.83 -33.26
N THR A 341 -11.58 12.90 -32.49
CA THR A 341 -10.71 14.04 -32.82
C THR A 341 -10.07 14.58 -31.55
N ASP A 342 -8.73 14.55 -31.51
CA ASP A 342 -7.96 15.18 -30.45
C ASP A 342 -8.10 16.71 -30.52
N LEU A 343 -8.36 17.34 -29.37
CA LEU A 343 -8.41 18.81 -29.21
C LEU A 343 -7.06 19.35 -28.76
N ASP A 344 -6.53 18.77 -27.69
CA ASP A 344 -5.28 19.19 -27.07
C ASP A 344 -4.61 17.98 -26.41
N ASP A 345 -3.32 17.83 -26.60
CA ASP A 345 -2.53 16.77 -25.94
C ASP A 345 -1.21 17.37 -25.49
N THR A 346 -1.27 18.06 -24.34
CA THR A 346 -0.11 18.65 -23.69
C THR A 346 0.50 17.65 -22.69
N SER A 347 1.61 18.04 -22.08
CA SER A 347 2.20 17.25 -20.98
C SER A 347 1.27 17.10 -19.77
N THR A 348 0.30 18.00 -19.60
CA THR A 348 -0.52 18.12 -18.38
C THR A 348 -2.02 17.93 -18.63
N LEU A 349 -2.50 18.07 -19.87
CA LEU A 349 -3.90 17.93 -20.26
C LEU A 349 -4.03 17.08 -21.53
N ARG A 350 -4.99 16.16 -21.51
CA ARG A 350 -5.50 15.47 -22.70
C ARG A 350 -6.97 15.84 -22.90
N ALA A 351 -7.28 16.36 -24.07
CA ALA A 351 -8.62 16.75 -24.47
C ALA A 351 -8.96 16.15 -25.84
N TRP A 352 -10.13 15.53 -25.97
CA TRP A 352 -10.61 14.96 -27.22
C TRP A 352 -12.14 15.00 -27.32
N ALA A 353 -12.64 15.04 -28.54
CA ALA A 353 -14.07 14.99 -28.86
C ALA A 353 -14.38 13.67 -29.55
N LEU A 354 -15.46 13.03 -29.12
CA LEU A 354 -15.90 11.74 -29.60
C LEU A 354 -17.37 11.84 -30.01
N PHE A 355 -17.70 11.39 -31.21
CA PHE A 355 -19.04 10.97 -31.56
C PHE A 355 -19.08 9.45 -31.43
N ASP A 356 -19.71 8.97 -30.37
CA ASP A 356 -19.87 7.56 -30.08
C ASP A 356 -21.19 7.08 -30.67
N THR A 357 -21.11 6.06 -31.52
CA THR A 357 -22.24 5.45 -32.21
C THR A 357 -21.86 4.05 -32.68
N GLU A 358 -22.87 3.26 -33.03
CA GLU A 358 -22.70 1.90 -33.54
C GLU A 358 -22.87 1.84 -35.06
N PRO A 359 -22.20 0.90 -35.74
CA PRO A 359 -22.40 0.68 -37.17
C PRO A 359 -23.85 0.31 -37.46
N LYS A 360 -24.30 0.61 -38.69
CA LYS A 360 -25.70 0.50 -39.08
C LYS A 360 -26.28 -0.92 -38.91
N GLU A 361 -25.43 -1.93 -38.99
CA GLU A 361 -25.82 -3.34 -38.80
C GLU A 361 -26.13 -3.69 -37.34
N GLU A 362 -25.58 -2.95 -36.38
CA GLU A 362 -25.72 -3.16 -34.93
C GLU A 362 -26.66 -2.12 -34.30
N PHE A 363 -26.87 -0.99 -34.96
CA PHE A 363 -27.73 0.10 -34.49
C PHE A 363 -29.19 -0.38 -34.29
N ASP A 364 -29.63 -0.39 -33.02
CA ASP A 364 -30.98 -0.81 -32.62
C ASP A 364 -31.63 0.17 -31.63
N GLU A 365 -32.73 -0.25 -31.00
CA GLU A 365 -33.50 0.59 -30.05
C GLU A 365 -32.75 0.88 -28.73
N TYR A 366 -31.65 0.17 -28.45
CA TYR A 366 -30.80 0.38 -27.28
C TYR A 366 -29.54 1.18 -27.60
N THR A 367 -29.29 1.51 -28.87
CA THR A 367 -28.17 2.35 -29.27
C THR A 367 -28.47 3.81 -28.95
N SER A 368 -27.62 4.44 -28.14
CA SER A 368 -27.73 5.86 -27.76
C SER A 368 -26.52 6.63 -28.28
N PRO A 369 -26.56 7.09 -29.55
CA PRO A 369 -25.46 7.83 -30.13
C PRO A 369 -25.30 9.18 -29.43
N ARG A 370 -24.05 9.58 -29.16
CA ARG A 370 -23.75 10.76 -28.34
C ARG A 370 -22.50 11.47 -28.79
N ILE A 371 -22.47 12.78 -28.60
CA ILE A 371 -21.26 13.59 -28.72
C ILE A 371 -20.73 13.89 -27.32
N SER A 372 -19.44 13.65 -27.13
CA SER A 372 -18.73 13.83 -25.88
C SER A 372 -17.47 14.69 -26.07
N ILE A 373 -17.19 15.57 -25.09
CA ILE A 373 -15.89 16.22 -24.94
C ILE A 373 -15.31 15.77 -23.62
N HIS A 374 -14.11 15.19 -23.67
CA HIS A 374 -13.37 14.79 -22.48
C HIS A 374 -12.22 15.76 -22.26
N LEU A 375 -12.09 16.27 -21.05
CA LEU A 375 -10.97 17.06 -20.57
C LEU A 375 -10.37 16.29 -19.38
N MET A 376 -9.13 15.81 -19.50
CA MET A 376 -8.50 15.00 -18.47
C MET A 376 -7.08 15.49 -18.19
N ALA A 377 -6.80 15.82 -16.93
CA ALA A 377 -5.44 16.11 -16.48
C ALA A 377 -4.60 14.83 -16.49
N ARG A 378 -3.38 14.92 -17.01
CA ARG A 378 -2.40 13.83 -16.92
C ARG A 378 -1.81 13.80 -15.52
N ARG A 379 -2.08 12.73 -14.76
CA ARG A 379 -1.43 12.49 -13.47
C ARG A 379 0.07 12.25 -13.71
N SER A 380 0.93 13.10 -13.13
CA SER A 380 2.40 13.05 -13.25
C SER A 380 3.04 11.92 -12.44
#